data_AF-A0A0S4IKT2-F1
#
_entry.id   AF-A0A0S4IKT2-F1
#
_cell.length_a   1.000
_cell.length_b   1.000
_cell.length_c   1.000
_cell.angle_alpha   90.00
_cell.angle_beta   90.00
_cell.angle_gamma   90.00
#
_symmetry.space_group_name_H-M   'P 1'
#
loop_
_entity.id
_entity.type
_entity.pdbx_description
1 polymer ?
#
loop_
_entity_poly.entity_id
_entity_poly.type
_entity_poly.pdbx_seq_one_letter_code
_entity_poly.pdbx_strand_id
1 'polypeptide(L)'
;MPATSANTHEAPPLRSGRNVTTKPTMRDLNAKLQVMKAEHQAMKADLRTLFNHQTWVQEELDIMDESQEIDRDRDGWSEKRMAYLEHYLTDEEYNEVKDGLDDVLRDIVDAENREKALRYKIEELERTIIRISRLNESDETTVAE
;
A
#
# COMPACT_ATOMS: atom_id res chain seq x y z
N MET A 1 -49.05 59.53 1.01
CA MET A 1 -47.75 59.10 0.45
C MET A 1 -46.64 59.50 1.42
N PRO A 2 -45.54 58.77 1.60
CA PRO A 2 -45.31 57.32 1.70
C PRO A 2 -44.67 56.92 3.07
N ALA A 3 -44.29 55.64 3.18
CA ALA A 3 -43.69 54.87 4.30
C ALA A 3 -42.46 55.53 4.98
N THR A 4 -41.94 55.08 6.13
CA THR A 4 -41.09 53.87 6.25
C THR A 4 -40.82 53.51 7.73
N SER A 5 -40.84 52.20 8.00
CA SER A 5 -40.40 51.50 9.21
C SER A 5 -38.96 51.00 9.04
N ALA A 6 -38.13 51.05 10.08
CA ALA A 6 -36.90 50.25 10.31
C ALA A 6 -36.26 50.72 11.63
N ASN A 7 -35.59 49.93 12.48
CA ASN A 7 -35.29 48.50 12.54
C ASN A 7 -34.74 48.27 13.95
N THR A 8 -35.28 47.31 14.71
CA THR A 8 -34.63 46.78 15.92
C THR A 8 -33.75 45.62 15.48
N HIS A 9 -32.43 45.79 15.59
CA HIS A 9 -31.45 44.76 15.24
C HIS A 9 -31.30 43.78 16.42
N GLU A 10 -32.09 42.71 16.44
CA GLU A 10 -31.78 41.52 17.24
C GLU A 10 -30.73 40.69 16.49
N ALA A 11 -29.61 40.42 17.15
CA ALA A 11 -28.58 39.51 16.65
C ALA A 11 -29.07 38.05 16.76
N PRO A 12 -28.86 37.20 15.75
CA PRO A 12 -29.25 35.79 15.83
C PRO A 12 -28.31 35.02 16.77
N PRO A 13 -28.83 34.02 17.52
CA PRO A 13 -28.00 33.25 18.44
C PRO A 13 -27.08 32.29 17.66
N LEU A 14 -25.82 32.24 18.08
CA LEU A 14 -24.82 31.29 17.62
C LEU A 14 -25.31 29.86 17.86
N ARG A 15 -25.66 29.16 16.77
CA ARG A 15 -25.97 27.73 16.80
C ARG A 15 -24.72 26.95 17.17
N SER A 16 -24.75 26.42 18.39
CA SER A 16 -23.89 25.34 18.89
C SER A 16 -23.74 24.23 17.85
N GLY A 17 -22.51 24.02 17.38
CA GLY A 17 -22.13 22.94 16.49
C GLY A 17 -22.32 21.59 17.17
N ARG A 18 -23.48 20.98 16.97
CA ARG A 18 -23.67 19.55 17.20
C ARG A 18 -22.70 18.82 16.27
N ASN A 19 -21.74 18.10 16.83
CA ASN A 19 -21.13 16.96 16.17
C ASN A 19 -22.24 15.96 15.86
N VAL A 20 -22.87 16.11 14.70
CA VAL A 20 -23.79 15.12 14.15
C VAL A 20 -22.90 14.08 13.48
N THR A 21 -22.67 12.96 14.15
CA THR A 21 -22.12 11.77 13.53
C THR A 21 -23.16 11.23 12.55
N THR A 22 -23.22 11.82 11.36
CA THR A 22 -24.11 11.37 10.29
C THR A 22 -23.67 9.99 9.85
N LYS A 23 -24.60 9.02 9.84
CA LYS A 23 -24.37 7.69 9.28
C LYS A 23 -23.81 7.85 7.85
N PRO A 24 -22.78 7.10 7.46
CA PRO A 24 -22.19 7.21 6.13
C PRO A 24 -23.25 6.93 5.06
N THR A 25 -23.32 7.79 4.06
CA THR A 25 -24.25 7.62 2.94
C THR A 25 -23.75 6.54 1.97
N MET A 26 -24.63 6.06 1.09
CA MET A 26 -24.25 5.09 0.06
C MET A 26 -23.12 5.64 -0.84
N ARG A 27 -23.14 6.94 -1.09
CA ARG A 27 -22.10 7.66 -1.83
C ARG A 27 -20.76 7.63 -1.10
N ASP A 28 -20.78 7.83 0.23
CA ASP A 28 -19.56 7.82 1.04
C ASP A 28 -18.92 6.43 1.09
N LEU A 29 -19.73 5.37 1.22
CA LEU A 29 -19.26 3.99 1.20
C LEU A 29 -18.66 3.62 -0.16
N ASN A 30 -19.31 4.01 -1.26
CA ASN A 30 -18.78 3.77 -2.60
C ASN A 30 -17.48 4.55 -2.86
N ALA A 31 -17.41 5.81 -2.42
CA ALA A 31 -16.18 6.60 -2.53
C ALA A 31 -15.03 5.95 -1.74
N LYS A 32 -15.30 5.51 -0.50
CA LYS A 32 -14.33 4.80 0.33
C LYS A 32 -13.87 3.49 -0.33
N LEU A 33 -14.79 2.73 -0.94
CA LEU A 33 -14.46 1.50 -1.65
C LEU A 33 -13.52 1.76 -2.82
N GLN A 34 -13.77 2.82 -3.61
CA GLN A 34 -12.90 3.17 -4.73
C GLN A 34 -11.50 3.57 -4.27
N VAL A 35 -11.39 4.36 -3.20
CA VAL A 35 -10.09 4.73 -2.61
C VAL A 35 -9.33 3.48 -2.17
N MET A 36 -9.98 2.58 -1.43
CA MET A 36 -9.31 1.36 -0.95
C MET A 36 -8.91 0.43 -2.10
N LYS A 37 -9.70 0.35 -3.18
CA LYS A 37 -9.31 -0.40 -4.39
C LYS A 37 -8.10 0.22 -5.07
N ALA A 38 -8.01 1.54 -5.14
CA ALA A 38 -6.84 2.22 -5.69
C ALA A 38 -5.59 1.98 -4.82
N GLU A 39 -5.71 2.09 -3.50
CA GLU A 39 -4.63 1.75 -2.55
C GLU A 39 -4.17 0.29 -2.71
N HIS A 40 -5.09 -0.64 -2.91
CA HIS A 40 -4.80 -2.06 -3.12
C HIS A 40 -4.01 -2.30 -4.42
N GLN A 41 -4.36 -1.58 -5.49
CA GLN A 41 -3.59 -1.65 -6.75
C GLN A 41 -2.20 -1.04 -6.61
N ALA A 42 -2.07 0.08 -5.89
CA ALA A 42 -0.78 0.68 -5.60
C ALA A 42 0.12 -0.29 -4.81
N MET A 43 -0.43 -0.91 -3.77
CA MET A 43 0.32 -1.88 -2.96
C MET A 43 0.77 -3.12 -3.75
N LYS A 44 -0.04 -3.56 -4.73
CA LYS A 44 0.38 -4.62 -5.68
C LYS A 44 1.54 -4.19 -6.57
N ALA A 45 1.56 -2.93 -6.99
CA ALA A 45 2.68 -2.40 -7.76
C ALA A 45 3.95 -2.30 -6.89
N ASP A 46 3.84 -1.86 -5.65
CA ASP A 46 4.94 -1.81 -4.69
C ASP A 46 5.52 -3.19 -4.42
N LEU A 47 4.66 -4.19 -4.18
CA LEU A 47 5.08 -5.59 -4.05
C LEU A 47 5.86 -6.09 -5.26
N ARG A 48 5.42 -5.74 -6.47
CA ARG A 48 6.14 -6.11 -7.70
C ARG A 48 7.52 -5.46 -7.78
N THR A 49 7.66 -4.21 -7.33
CA THR A 49 8.96 -3.54 -7.24
C THR A 49 9.87 -4.25 -6.23
N LEU A 50 9.34 -4.63 -5.08
CA LEU A 50 10.10 -5.37 -4.06
C LEU A 50 10.56 -6.75 -4.58
N PHE A 51 9.70 -7.50 -5.27
CA PHE A 51 10.09 -8.77 -5.89
C PHE A 51 11.19 -8.60 -6.94
N ASN A 52 11.11 -7.57 -7.78
CA ASN A 52 12.18 -7.29 -8.75
C ASN A 52 13.49 -6.95 -8.03
N HIS A 53 13.44 -6.20 -6.93
CA HIS A 53 14.62 -5.87 -6.14
C HIS A 53 15.20 -7.13 -5.49
N GLN A 54 14.36 -8.00 -4.93
CA GLN A 54 14.79 -9.30 -4.40
C GLN A 54 15.50 -10.12 -5.48
N THR A 55 14.96 -10.20 -6.70
CA THR A 55 15.60 -10.92 -7.81
C THR A 55 16.98 -10.35 -8.12
N TRP A 56 17.10 -9.03 -8.21
CA TRP A 56 18.38 -8.38 -8.50
C TRP A 56 19.43 -8.63 -7.41
N VAL A 57 19.06 -8.49 -6.14
CA VAL A 57 19.99 -8.74 -5.01
C VAL A 57 20.39 -10.21 -4.94
N GLN A 58 19.47 -11.14 -5.24
CA GLN A 58 19.79 -12.56 -5.31
C GLN A 58 20.77 -12.87 -6.45
N GLU A 59 20.56 -12.30 -7.64
CA GLU A 59 21.48 -12.45 -8.77
C GLU A 59 22.88 -11.93 -8.42
N GLU A 60 22.97 -10.81 -7.70
CA GLU A 60 24.25 -10.26 -7.23
C GLU A 60 24.95 -11.24 -6.27
N LEU A 61 24.23 -11.80 -5.29
CA LEU A 61 24.79 -12.80 -4.38
C LEU A 61 25.27 -14.05 -5.12
N ASP A 62 24.51 -14.54 -6.11
CA ASP A 62 24.88 -15.71 -6.90
C ASP A 62 26.18 -15.45 -7.69
N ILE A 63 26.34 -14.25 -8.28
CA ILE A 63 27.58 -13.83 -8.97
C ILE A 63 28.76 -13.78 -8.00
N MET A 64 28.53 -13.30 -6.78
CA MET A 64 29.57 -13.22 -5.75
C MET A 64 30.00 -14.61 -5.26
N ASP A 65 29.04 -15.51 -5.03
CA ASP A 65 29.31 -16.90 -4.65
C ASP A 65 30.13 -17.64 -5.72
N GLU A 66 29.73 -17.52 -7.00
CA GLU A 66 30.46 -18.12 -8.13
C GLU A 66 31.93 -17.65 -8.20
N SER A 67 32.17 -16.37 -7.92
CA SER A 67 33.54 -15.85 -7.91
C SER A 67 34.37 -16.37 -6.74
N GLN A 68 33.79 -16.44 -5.55
CA GLN A 68 34.50 -16.97 -4.38
C GLN A 68 34.80 -18.48 -4.52
N GLU A 69 33.97 -19.23 -5.24
CA GLU A 69 34.20 -20.65 -5.53
C GLU A 69 35.36 -20.83 -6.53
N ILE A 70 35.43 -20.00 -7.58
CA ILE A 70 36.52 -20.00 -8.56
C ILE A 70 37.88 -19.71 -7.90
N ASP A 71 37.92 -18.84 -6.88
CA ASP A 71 39.13 -18.48 -6.15
C ASP A 71 39.70 -19.63 -5.29
N ARG A 72 38.86 -20.52 -4.78
CA ARG A 72 39.27 -21.61 -3.88
C ARG A 72 39.91 -22.79 -4.62
N ASP A 73 39.68 -22.93 -5.92
CA ASP A 73 39.94 -24.17 -6.66
C ASP A 73 41.21 -24.22 -7.54
N ARG A 74 42.07 -23.18 -7.64
CA ARG A 74 43.20 -23.24 -8.59
C ARG A 74 44.54 -22.59 -8.20
N ASP A 75 45.52 -23.46 -7.97
CA ASP A 75 46.96 -23.18 -8.05
C ASP A 75 47.36 -22.65 -9.44
N GLY A 76 47.70 -21.36 -9.55
CA GLY A 76 48.38 -20.77 -10.71
C GLY A 76 47.54 -19.77 -11.51
N TRP A 77 47.74 -18.47 -11.28
CA TRP A 77 47.03 -17.39 -11.96
C TRP A 77 47.97 -16.34 -12.58
N SER A 78 47.61 -15.87 -13.78
CA SER A 78 48.28 -14.76 -14.47
C SER A 78 47.71 -13.40 -14.05
N GLU A 79 48.58 -12.41 -13.85
CA GLU A 79 48.32 -10.99 -13.50
C GLU A 79 47.04 -10.38 -14.12
N LYS A 80 46.75 -10.69 -15.39
CA LYS A 80 45.61 -10.13 -16.12
C LYS A 80 44.23 -10.61 -15.65
N ARG A 81 44.19 -11.73 -14.91
CA ARG A 81 42.98 -12.36 -14.38
C ARG A 81 42.77 -12.01 -12.89
N MET A 82 43.85 -11.72 -12.16
CA MET A 82 43.80 -11.08 -10.84
C MET A 82 43.12 -9.71 -10.92
N ALA A 83 43.39 -8.93 -11.97
CA ALA A 83 42.72 -7.65 -12.21
C ALA A 83 41.20 -7.75 -12.50
N TYR A 84 40.70 -8.94 -12.85
CA TYR A 84 39.26 -9.21 -13.01
C TYR A 84 38.62 -9.67 -11.69
N LEU A 85 39.40 -10.27 -10.79
CA LEU A 85 38.98 -10.76 -9.48
C LEU A 85 39.18 -9.75 -8.34
N GLU A 86 40.08 -8.78 -8.49
CA GLU A 86 40.28 -7.64 -7.57
C GLU A 86 39.00 -6.79 -7.37
N HIS A 87 37.95 -7.05 -8.15
CA HIS A 87 36.65 -6.40 -8.06
C HIS A 87 35.60 -7.19 -7.27
N TYR A 88 35.91 -8.39 -6.75
CA TYR A 88 34.95 -9.13 -5.95
C TYR A 88 35.00 -8.68 -4.49
N LEU A 89 33.84 -8.17 -4.10
CA LEU A 89 33.41 -7.67 -2.81
C LEU A 89 34.00 -8.50 -1.65
N THR A 90 34.63 -7.81 -0.71
CA THR A 90 35.10 -8.35 0.57
C THR A 90 34.02 -9.15 1.29
N ASP A 91 34.38 -10.01 2.24
CA ASP A 91 33.41 -10.69 3.11
C ASP A 91 32.42 -9.71 3.75
N GLU A 92 32.86 -8.48 4.04
CA GLU A 92 32.02 -7.40 4.58
C GLU A 92 30.97 -6.95 3.55
N GLU A 93 31.38 -6.69 2.32
CA GLU A 93 30.48 -6.31 1.23
C GLU A 93 29.51 -7.45 0.84
N TYR A 94 29.93 -8.71 0.92
CA TYR A 94 29.03 -9.87 0.76
C TYR A 94 27.96 -9.91 1.84
N ASN A 95 28.35 -9.72 3.10
CA ASN A 95 27.39 -9.70 4.20
C ASN A 95 26.45 -8.50 4.08
N GLU A 96 26.90 -7.34 3.58
CA GLU A 96 26.03 -6.19 3.34
C GLU A 96 24.96 -6.49 2.28
N VAL A 97 25.32 -7.10 1.15
CA VAL A 97 24.35 -7.50 0.11
C VAL A 97 23.37 -8.53 0.65
N LYS A 98 23.85 -9.49 1.45
CA LYS A 98 23.01 -10.52 2.07
C LYS A 98 22.04 -9.94 3.10
N ASP A 99 22.50 -9.06 3.98
CA ASP A 99 21.65 -8.35 4.94
C ASP A 99 20.60 -7.51 4.21
N GLY A 100 20.99 -6.87 3.10
CA GLY A 100 20.08 -6.17 2.20
C GLY A 100 18.99 -7.08 1.62
N LEU A 101 19.33 -8.31 1.22
CA LEU A 101 18.34 -9.30 0.76
C LEU A 101 17.36 -9.67 1.89
N ASP A 102 17.86 -9.93 3.09
CA ASP A 102 17.03 -10.27 4.25
C ASP A 102 16.06 -9.13 4.61
N ASP A 103 16.49 -7.88 4.49
CA ASP A 103 15.64 -6.71 4.69
C ASP A 103 14.56 -6.60 3.60
N VAL A 104 14.90 -6.81 2.32
CA VAL A 104 13.92 -6.82 1.22
C VAL A 104 12.89 -7.93 1.41
N LEU A 105 13.32 -9.14 1.82
CA LEU A 105 12.42 -10.25 2.12
C LEU A 105 11.46 -9.91 3.27
N ARG A 106 11.94 -9.23 4.30
CA ARG A 106 11.10 -8.76 5.41
C ARG A 106 10.05 -7.75 4.94
N ASP A 107 10.46 -6.80 4.11
CA ASP A 107 9.56 -5.79 3.53
C ASP A 107 8.48 -6.41 2.63
N ILE A 108 8.83 -7.46 1.87
CA ILE A 108 7.87 -8.23 1.06
C ILE A 108 6.80 -8.84 1.97
N VAL A 109 7.21 -9.56 3.02
CA VAL A 109 6.28 -10.21 3.95
C VAL A 109 5.35 -9.19 4.61
N ASP A 110 5.89 -8.04 5.03
CA ASP A 110 5.10 -6.96 5.63
C ASP A 110 4.12 -6.34 4.63
N ALA A 111 4.55 -6.11 3.39
CA ALA A 111 3.70 -5.60 2.32
C ALA A 111 2.58 -6.59 1.94
N GLU A 112 2.87 -7.89 1.86
CA GLU A 112 1.88 -8.94 1.62
C GLU A 112 0.83 -9.00 2.73
N ASN A 113 1.25 -8.90 3.99
CA ASN A 113 0.34 -8.88 5.14
C ASN A 113 -0.59 -7.66 5.09
N ARG A 114 -0.05 -6.49 4.72
CA ARG A 114 -0.85 -5.27 4.54
C ARG A 114 -1.82 -5.38 3.36
N GLU A 115 -1.40 -5.98 2.25
CA GLU A 115 -2.23 -6.20 1.06
C GLU A 115 -3.41 -7.10 1.40
N LYS A 116 -3.14 -8.19 2.12
CA LYS A 116 -4.16 -9.13 2.59
C LYS A 116 -5.15 -8.47 3.53
N ALA A 117 -4.67 -7.67 4.48
CA ALA A 117 -5.53 -6.93 5.40
C ALA A 117 -6.42 -5.91 4.66
N LEU A 118 -5.88 -5.20 3.67
CA LEU A 118 -6.64 -4.25 2.86
C LEU A 118 -7.69 -4.96 2.00
N ARG A 119 -7.34 -6.08 1.38
CA ARG A 119 -8.27 -6.91 0.61
C ARG A 119 -9.46 -7.36 1.47
N TYR A 120 -9.24 -7.83 2.69
CA TYR A 120 -10.33 -8.19 3.59
C TYR A 120 -11.25 -7.01 3.92
N LYS A 121 -10.68 -5.81 4.13
CA LYS A 121 -11.48 -4.61 4.37
C LYS A 121 -12.30 -4.21 3.14
N ILE A 122 -11.76 -4.39 1.93
CA ILE A 122 -12.49 -4.16 0.67
C ILE A 122 -13.69 -5.11 0.58
N GLU A 123 -13.46 -6.41 0.77
CA GLU A 123 -14.52 -7.43 0.72
C GLU A 123 -15.64 -7.15 1.73
N GLU A 124 -15.29 -6.75 2.96
CA GLU A 124 -16.28 -6.45 3.99
C GLU A 124 -17.10 -5.19 3.65
N LEU A 125 -16.45 -4.19 3.07
CA LEU A 125 -17.13 -2.97 2.62
C LEU A 125 -18.07 -3.27 1.45
N GLU A 126 -17.66 -4.12 0.50
CA GLU A 126 -18.52 -4.58 -0.60
C GLU A 126 -19.76 -5.32 -0.08
N ARG A 127 -19.60 -6.22 0.88
CA ARG A 127 -20.74 -6.90 1.53
C ARG A 127 -21.67 -5.92 2.22
N THR A 128 -21.11 -4.90 2.88
CA THR A 128 -21.90 -3.86 3.55
C THR A 128 -22.70 -3.04 2.55
N ILE A 129 -22.08 -2.66 1.43
CA ILE A 129 -22.73 -1.95 0.34
C ILE A 129 -23.90 -2.78 -0.22
N ILE A 130 -23.66 -4.05 -0.55
CA ILE A 130 -24.70 -4.95 -1.09
C ILE A 130 -25.87 -5.10 -0.10
N ARG A 131 -25.57 -5.25 1.19
CA ARG A 131 -26.61 -5.37 2.24
C ARG A 131 -27.49 -4.11 2.31
N ILE A 132 -26.87 -2.92 2.29
CA ILE A 132 -27.61 -1.66 2.35
C ILE A 132 -28.45 -1.45 1.09
N SER A 133 -27.91 -1.73 -0.10
CA SER A 133 -28.66 -1.62 -1.35
C SER A 133 -29.92 -2.49 -1.33
N ARG A 134 -29.82 -3.74 -0.87
CA ARG A 134 -30.97 -4.64 -0.77
C ARG A 134 -32.04 -4.16 0.22
N LEU A 135 -31.64 -3.55 1.33
CA LEU A 135 -32.59 -2.99 2.31
C LEU A 135 -33.35 -1.80 1.72
N ASN A 136 -32.66 -0.93 0.98
CA ASN A 136 -33.30 0.20 0.32
C ASN A 136 -34.29 -0.26 -0.77
N GLU A 137 -33.96 -1.30 -1.53
CA GLU A 137 -34.87 -1.89 -2.53
C GLU A 137 -36.12 -2.51 -1.89
N SER A 138 -36.00 -3.18 -0.74
CA SER A 138 -37.17 -3.74 -0.03
C SER A 138 -38.08 -2.67 0.56
N ASP A 139 -37.52 -1.57 1.06
CA ASP A 139 -38.30 -0.46 1.62
C ASP A 139 -39.10 0.27 0.52
N GLU A 140 -38.55 0.43 -0.70
CA GLU A 140 -39.30 1.02 -1.82
C GLU A 140 -40.47 0.15 -2.29
N THR A 141 -40.33 -1.19 -2.26
CA THR A 141 -41.42 -2.08 -2.68
C THR A 141 -42.60 -2.16 -1.71
N THR A 142 -42.40 -1.85 -0.42
CA THR A 142 -43.46 -1.92 0.61
C THR A 142 -44.29 -0.64 0.71
N VAL A 143 -43.84 0.47 0.13
CA VAL A 143 -44.56 1.76 0.11
C VAL A 143 -45.45 1.90 -1.14
N ALA A 144 -45.29 1.01 -2.11
CA ALA A 144 -46.01 1.04 -3.39
C ALA A 144 -47.30 0.17 -3.44
N GLU A 145 -47.66 -0.51 -2.34
CA GLU A 145 -48.93 -1.25 -2.18
C GLU A 145 -49.93 -0.50 -1.30
#